data_AF-A0A062U6N0-F1
#
_entry.id   AF-A0A062U6N0-F1
#
_cell.length_a   1.000
_cell.length_b   1.000
_cell.length_c   1.000
_cell.angle_alpha   90.00
_cell.angle_beta   90.00
_cell.angle_gamma   90.00
#
_symmetry.space_group_name_H-M   'P 1'
#
loop_
_entity.id
_entity.type
_entity.pdbx_description
1 polymer ?
#
loop_
_entity_poly.entity_id
_entity_poly.type
_entity_poly.pdbx_seq_one_letter_code
_entity_poly.pdbx_strand_id
1 'polypeptide(L)'
;MVNKYEVPERQRFTVAHEISHYLLHRDDIGAGVVDSVMYRSSLSSRKETEANQLAAAIIMPAAAVTREMNELGSPEDAAVVQELAELFRVSVPAMKIRLGVA
;
A
#
# COMPACT_ATOMS: atom_id res chain seq x y z
N MET A 1 -1.51 -13.42 4.72
CA MET A 1 -0.57 -14.58 4.56
C MET A 1 0.55 -14.22 3.58
N VAL A 2 1.82 -14.31 3.96
CA VAL A 2 2.97 -13.99 3.09
C VAL A 2 3.47 -15.26 2.42
N ASN A 3 3.50 -15.32 1.08
CA ASN A 3 4.07 -16.46 0.36
C ASN A 3 5.58 -16.24 0.15
N LYS A 4 6.39 -17.20 0.60
CA LYS A 4 7.87 -17.14 0.56
C LYS A 4 8.44 -17.05 -0.87
N TYR A 5 7.67 -17.40 -1.90
CA TYR A 5 8.07 -17.32 -3.32
C TYR A 5 7.61 -16.04 -4.03
N GLU A 6 6.87 -15.15 -3.36
CA GLU A 6 6.53 -13.86 -3.94
C GLU A 6 7.73 -12.92 -3.97
N VAL A 7 7.74 -12.05 -4.99
CA VAL A 7 8.74 -10.98 -5.08
C VAL A 7 8.73 -10.13 -3.80
N PRO A 8 9.90 -9.72 -3.27
CA PRO A 8 10.01 -9.06 -1.95
C PRO A 8 9.09 -7.85 -1.76
N GLU A 9 8.78 -7.14 -2.83
CA GLU A 9 7.87 -5.99 -2.86
C GLU A 9 6.45 -6.39 -2.46
N ARG A 10 5.95 -7.54 -2.93
CA ARG A 10 4.61 -8.05 -2.55
C ARG A 10 4.59 -8.50 -1.10
N GLN A 11 5.67 -9.12 -0.61
CA GLN A 11 5.75 -9.51 0.80
C GLN A 11 5.71 -8.28 1.71
N ARG A 12 6.46 -7.22 1.39
CA ARG A 12 6.43 -5.94 2.12
C ARG A 12 5.05 -5.30 2.10
N PHE A 13 4.40 -5.28 0.93
CA PHE A 13 3.04 -4.76 0.81
C PHE A 13 2.06 -5.55 1.68
N THR A 14 2.10 -6.89 1.63
CA THR A 14 1.24 -7.75 2.45
C THR A 14 1.44 -7.50 3.94
N VAL A 15 2.69 -7.38 4.42
CA VAL A 15 2.94 -7.06 5.83
C VAL A 15 2.39 -5.69 6.20
N ALA A 16 2.63 -4.66 5.37
CA ALA A 16 2.08 -3.32 5.60
C ALA A 16 0.55 -3.31 5.59
N HIS A 17 -0.07 -4.14 4.75
CA HIS A 17 -1.52 -4.31 4.65
C HIS A 17 -2.12 -4.94 5.91
N GLU A 18 -1.54 -6.02 6.43
CA GLU A 18 -2.01 -6.66 7.68
C GLU A 18 -1.83 -5.71 8.88
N ILE A 19 -0.72 -4.95 8.93
CA ILE A 19 -0.52 -3.89 9.94
C ILE A 19 -1.60 -2.81 9.80
N SER A 20 -1.92 -2.40 8.58
CA SER A 20 -2.93 -1.37 8.33
C SER A 20 -4.32 -1.82 8.75
N HIS A 21 -4.69 -3.08 8.45
CA HIS A 21 -5.94 -3.67 8.93
C HIS A 21 -6.03 -3.68 10.45
N TYR A 22 -4.95 -4.09 11.12
CA TYR A 22 -4.92 -4.08 12.57
C TYR A 22 -5.05 -2.66 13.14
N LEU A 23 -4.32 -1.68 12.60
CA LEU A 23 -4.35 -0.30 13.09
C LEU A 23 -5.71 0.38 12.93
N LEU A 24 -6.39 0.14 11.80
CA LEU A 24 -7.65 0.79 11.46
C LEU A 24 -8.87 0.07 12.03
N HIS A 25 -8.84 -1.27 12.09
CA HIS A 25 -10.03 -2.09 12.30
C HIS A 25 -9.94 -3.00 13.52
N ARG A 26 -8.95 -2.81 14.41
CA ARG A 26 -8.80 -3.63 15.64
C ARG A 26 -10.06 -3.67 16.52
N ASP A 27 -10.84 -2.59 16.55
CA ASP A 27 -12.01 -2.48 17.43
C ASP A 27 -13.20 -3.31 16.88
N ASP A 28 -13.21 -3.63 15.58
CA ASP A 28 -14.14 -4.59 14.98
C ASP A 28 -13.81 -6.05 15.33
N ILE A 29 -12.58 -6.32 15.78
CA ILE A 29 -12.14 -7.65 16.20
C ILE A 29 -12.62 -7.94 17.64
N GLY A 30 -12.89 -6.90 18.44
CA GLY A 30 -13.25 -7.01 19.86
C GLY A 30 -14.75 -7.19 20.16
N ALA A 31 -15.65 -6.81 19.26
CA ALA A 31 -17.09 -6.95 19.45
C ALA A 31 -17.61 -8.15 18.63
N GLY A 32 -17.71 -9.30 19.29
CA GLY A 32 -18.28 -10.57 18.82
C GLY A 32 -18.82 -10.59 17.39
N VAL A 33 -18.15 -11.37 16.54
CA VAL A 33 -18.52 -11.73 15.17
C VAL A 33 -20.04 -11.82 14.97
N VAL A 34 -20.67 -10.75 14.45
CA VAL A 34 -22.00 -10.85 13.84
C VAL A 34 -21.78 -11.23 12.38
N ASP A 35 -21.69 -12.54 12.16
CA ASP A 35 -21.40 -13.18 10.89
C ASP A 35 -22.60 -13.06 9.93
N SER A 36 -22.85 -11.85 9.41
CA SER A 36 -23.72 -11.71 8.24
C SER A 36 -22.84 -11.52 7.00
N VAL A 37 -22.90 -12.53 6.13
CA VAL A 37 -22.09 -12.62 4.89
C VAL A 37 -22.26 -11.38 3.99
N MET A 38 -23.41 -10.69 4.06
CA MET A 38 -23.64 -9.40 3.38
C MET A 38 -22.94 -8.19 4.03
N TYR A 39 -22.77 -8.18 5.36
CA TYR A 39 -22.01 -7.15 6.06
C TYR A 39 -20.51 -7.35 5.75
N ARG A 40 -20.03 -8.60 5.70
CA ARG A 40 -18.67 -8.93 5.27
C ARG A 40 -18.34 -8.46 3.85
N SER A 41 -19.24 -8.58 2.87
CA SER A 41 -18.91 -8.24 1.48
C SER A 41 -18.80 -6.74 1.20
N SER A 42 -19.65 -5.93 1.84
CA SER A 42 -19.65 -4.46 1.66
C SER A 42 -18.66 -3.74 2.58
N LEU A 43 -18.44 -4.23 3.81
CA LEU A 43 -17.39 -3.70 4.68
C LEU A 43 -16.00 -4.19 4.31
N SER A 44 -15.87 -5.41 3.79
CA SER A 44 -14.58 -5.88 3.26
C SER A 44 -14.09 -4.89 2.22
N SER A 45 -14.87 -4.56 1.18
CA SER A 45 -14.35 -3.69 0.13
C SER A 45 -13.85 -2.32 0.63
N ARG A 46 -14.57 -1.67 1.56
CA ARG A 46 -14.10 -0.39 2.14
C ARG A 46 -12.88 -0.57 3.04
N LYS A 47 -12.92 -1.52 3.97
CA LYS A 47 -11.81 -1.78 4.91
C LYS A 47 -10.55 -2.24 4.20
N GLU A 48 -10.70 -3.10 3.20
CA GLU A 48 -9.62 -3.50 2.29
C GLU A 48 -9.06 -2.30 1.53
N THR A 49 -9.92 -1.39 1.05
CA THR A 49 -9.46 -0.15 0.39
C THR A 49 -8.68 0.74 1.35
N GLU A 50 -9.19 0.95 2.57
CA GLU A 50 -8.53 1.75 3.60
C GLU A 50 -7.19 1.12 4.04
N ALA A 51 -7.16 -0.20 4.21
CA ALA A 51 -5.94 -0.93 4.53
C ALA A 51 -4.92 -0.85 3.39
N ASN A 52 -5.35 -0.97 2.13
CA ASN A 52 -4.49 -0.76 0.96
C ASN A 52 -3.93 0.65 0.88
N GLN A 53 -4.76 1.67 1.15
CA GLN A 53 -4.33 3.06 1.16
C GLN A 53 -3.28 3.32 2.25
N LEU A 54 -3.52 2.83 3.46
CA LEU A 54 -2.56 2.99 4.56
C LEU A 54 -1.29 2.17 4.31
N ALA A 55 -1.40 0.95 3.77
CA ALA A 55 -0.24 0.13 3.41
C ALA A 55 0.65 0.83 2.38
N ALA A 56 0.03 1.40 1.33
CA ALA A 56 0.72 2.20 0.33
C ALA A 56 1.40 3.44 0.96
N ALA A 57 0.72 4.11 1.91
CA ALA A 57 1.29 5.26 2.61
C ALA A 57 2.45 4.89 3.54
N ILE A 58 2.42 3.70 4.16
CA ILE A 58 3.51 3.15 4.99
C ILE A 58 4.75 2.87 4.14
N ILE A 59 4.58 2.20 2.99
CA ILE A 59 5.73 1.81 2.14
C ILE A 59 6.24 2.93 1.24
N MET A 60 5.39 3.90 0.89
CA MET A 60 5.72 5.09 0.08
C MET A 60 5.18 6.38 0.72
N PRO A 61 5.80 6.86 1.83
CA PRO A 61 5.37 8.08 2.50
C PRO A 61 5.45 9.31 1.58
N ALA A 62 4.42 10.16 1.58
CA ALA A 62 4.30 11.27 0.62
C ALA A 62 5.52 12.20 0.67
N ALA A 63 5.87 12.64 1.88
CA ALA A 63 6.98 13.56 2.09
C ALA A 63 8.33 12.96 1.65
N ALA A 64 8.53 11.64 1.85
CA ALA A 64 9.73 10.96 1.40
C ALA A 64 9.75 10.91 -0.13
N VAL A 65 8.68 10.42 -0.77
CA VAL A 65 8.61 10.34 -2.23
C VAL A 65 8.81 11.70 -2.88
N THR A 66 8.17 12.75 -2.37
CA THR A 66 8.34 14.12 -2.90
C THR A 66 9.77 14.63 -2.73
N ARG A 67 10.44 14.34 -1.60
CA ARG A 67 11.84 14.74 -1.39
C ARG A 67 12.75 14.08 -2.42
N GLU A 68 12.69 12.76 -2.53
CA GLU A 68 13.55 12.01 -3.46
C GLU A 68 13.23 12.39 -4.92
N MET A 69 11.95 12.60 -5.27
CA MET A 69 11.57 13.08 -6.59
C MET A 69 12.20 14.44 -6.91
N ASN A 70 12.20 15.38 -5.96
CA ASN A 70 12.83 16.70 -6.17
C ASN A 70 14.36 16.61 -6.36
N GLU A 71 14.99 15.57 -5.82
CA GLU A 71 16.43 15.33 -6.00
C GLU A 71 16.74 14.63 -7.34
N LEU A 72 15.86 13.72 -7.78
CA LEU A 72 16.06 12.91 -8.99
C LEU A 72 15.56 13.58 -10.28
N GLY A 73 14.48 14.36 -10.22
CA GLY A 73 13.95 15.12 -11.36
C GLY A 73 12.44 14.99 -11.58
N SER A 74 12.04 14.95 -12.86
CA SER A 74 10.61 14.99 -13.24
C SER A 74 9.94 13.64 -13.07
N PRO A 75 8.68 13.57 -12.56
CA PRO A 75 7.90 12.33 -12.51
C PRO A 75 7.45 11.82 -13.89
N GLU A 76 7.62 12.62 -14.96
CA GLU A 76 7.37 12.18 -16.34
C GLU A 76 8.54 11.38 -16.94
N ASP A 77 9.72 11.46 -16.33
CA ASP A 77 10.88 10.70 -16.76
C ASP A 77 10.78 9.26 -16.26
N ALA A 78 10.69 8.32 -17.20
CA ALA A 78 10.62 6.90 -16.89
C ALA A 78 11.83 6.40 -16.07
N ALA A 79 13.00 6.98 -16.25
CA ALA A 79 14.19 6.64 -15.46
C ALA A 79 14.04 7.07 -14.00
N VAL A 80 13.51 8.28 -13.75
CA VAL A 80 13.23 8.78 -12.39
C VAL A 80 12.19 7.91 -11.69
N VAL A 81 11.10 7.53 -12.40
CA VAL A 81 10.07 6.65 -11.84
C VAL A 81 10.63 5.26 -11.51
N GLN A 82 11.50 4.72 -12.36
CA GLN A 82 12.19 3.45 -12.12
C GLN A 82 13.07 3.51 -10.87
N GLU A 83 13.87 4.56 -10.74
CA GLU A 83 14.78 4.75 -9.61
C GLU A 83 14.01 4.93 -8.29
N LEU A 84 12.92 5.71 -8.29
CA LEU A 84 12.03 5.82 -7.14
C LEU A 84 11.41 4.46 -6.78
N ALA A 85 10.96 3.68 -7.76
CA ALA A 85 10.38 2.37 -7.48
C ALA A 85 11.39 1.43 -6.80
N GLU A 86 12.65 1.46 -7.24
CA GLU A 86 13.74 0.69 -6.64
C GLU A 86 14.07 1.18 -5.22
N LEU A 87 14.17 2.50 -5.01
CA LEU A 87 14.46 3.12 -3.73
C LEU A 87 13.42 2.76 -2.67
N PHE A 88 12.13 2.84 -3.03
CA PHE A 88 11.03 2.47 -2.15
C PHE A 88 10.74 0.97 -2.13
N ARG A 89 11.45 0.18 -2.95
CA ARG A 89 11.27 -1.27 -3.16
C ARG A 89 9.82 -1.65 -3.40
N VAL A 90 9.24 -1.02 -4.42
CA VAL A 90 7.88 -1.26 -4.92
C VAL A 90 7.93 -1.50 -6.43
N SER A 91 6.80 -1.90 -7.02
CA SER A 91 6.72 -2.00 -8.47
C SER A 91 6.60 -0.62 -9.13
N VAL A 92 7.09 -0.50 -10.37
CA VAL A 92 6.94 0.72 -11.18
C VAL A 92 5.48 1.17 -11.30
N PRO A 93 4.50 0.28 -11.55
CA PRO A 93 3.10 0.69 -11.57
C PRO A 93 2.61 1.28 -10.23
N ALA A 94 3.06 0.75 -9.09
CA ALA A 94 2.70 1.28 -7.78
C ALA A 94 3.28 2.68 -7.56
N MET A 95 4.52 2.92 -8.00
CA MET A 95 5.14 4.24 -7.96
C MET A 95 4.42 5.25 -8.88
N LYS A 96 4.03 4.84 -10.09
CA LYS A 96 3.23 5.68 -11.00
C LYS A 96 1.91 6.13 -10.38
N ILE A 97 1.18 5.20 -9.75
CA ILE A 97 -0.04 5.52 -9.00
C ILE A 97 0.25 6.53 -7.89
N ARG A 98 1.38 6.37 -7.19
CA ARG A 98 1.79 7.27 -6.10
C ARG A 98 2.09 8.69 -6.58
N LEU A 99 2.70 8.81 -7.75
CA LEU A 99 3.07 10.07 -8.38
C LEU A 99 1.92 10.72 -9.17
N GLY A 100 0.81 9.99 -9.38
CA GLY A 100 -0.33 10.48 -10.16
C GLY A 100 -0.09 10.52 -11.67
N VAL A 101 0.88 9.74 -12.16
CA VAL A 101 1.29 9.65 -13.58
C VAL A 101 0.96 8.27 -14.11
N ALA A 102 -0.34 8.00 -14.31
CA ALA A 102 -0.85 6.72 -14.82
C ALA A 102 -0.86 6.66 -16.34
#